data_AF-A0A7M3NXP2-F1
#
_entry.id   AF-A0A7M3NXP2-F1
#
_cell.length_a   1.000
_cell.length_b   1.000
_cell.length_c   1.000
_cell.angle_alpha   90.00
_cell.angle_beta   90.00
_cell.angle_gamma   90.00
#
_symmetry.space_group_name_H-M   'P 1'
#
loop_
_entity.id
_entity.type
_entity.pdbx_description
1 polymer ?
#
loop_
_entity_poly.entity_id
_entity_poly.type
_entity_poly.pdbx_seq_one_letter_code
_entity_poly.pdbx_strand_id
1 'polypeptide(L)'
;MPDGLPTDALAGDSLKGLRIGVSVGTSADLDRLGLAEAEFRSLLGELVRLVVAAGGTPVYGGSLRRDGYTPFLIERMREYAPPSRPLLNTLAWTEHRKLPLSELADQRQRFGRYAEIVFLSVDGEPVDPAEGRGEDPVPESDPETARRALTGMRRYLMRQVDAHLILGGRRGGFLGTLPGLLEEALLALEADLPVYLAAGYGGVTAEIAKALGVVGAPEVPEPSDATPPDPRLLNGLDRLRQFTDAPAWTGLRNGLTAEENQRLAGSRSPREIADLASRGLARLGLRRST
;
A
#
# COMPACT_ATOMS: atom_id res chain seq x y z
N MET A 1 0.40 -40.91 17.20
CA MET A 1 -0.08 -40.06 16.10
C MET A 1 0.37 -38.66 16.45
N PRO A 2 1.41 -38.10 15.83
CA PRO A 2 1.79 -36.74 16.16
C PRO A 2 0.78 -35.79 15.50
N ASP A 3 0.25 -34.89 16.32
CA ASP A 3 -0.61 -33.78 15.90
C ASP A 3 0.04 -33.00 14.76
N GLY A 4 -0.64 -32.95 13.63
CA GLY A 4 -0.28 -32.06 12.54
C GLY A 4 -0.54 -30.62 12.99
N LEU A 5 0.53 -29.87 13.25
CA LEU A 5 0.46 -28.41 13.33
C LEU A 5 -0.40 -27.91 12.15
N PRO A 6 -1.41 -27.06 12.36
CA PRO A 6 -2.10 -26.44 11.25
C PRO A 6 -1.05 -25.79 10.37
N THR A 7 -1.04 -26.11 9.07
CA THR A 7 -0.17 -25.45 8.12
C THR A 7 -0.47 -23.96 8.16
N ASP A 8 0.43 -23.20 8.79
CA ASP A 8 0.39 -21.74 8.99
C ASP A 8 0.51 -20.93 7.67
N ALA A 9 0.34 -21.57 6.52
CA ALA A 9 0.43 -20.96 5.20
C ALA A 9 -0.96 -20.82 4.57
N LEU A 10 -1.22 -19.72 3.87
CA LEU A 10 -2.47 -19.52 3.12
C LEU A 10 -2.74 -20.70 2.19
N ALA A 11 -3.85 -21.41 2.46
CA ALA A 11 -4.37 -22.43 1.57
C ALA A 11 -4.98 -21.79 0.31
N GLY A 12 -5.15 -22.57 -0.76
CA GLY A 12 -5.83 -22.12 -1.97
C GLY A 12 -7.22 -21.58 -1.65
N ASP A 13 -7.53 -20.39 -2.18
CA ASP A 13 -8.78 -19.63 -1.96
C ASP A 13 -9.06 -19.18 -0.50
N SER A 14 -8.09 -19.23 0.41
CA SER A 14 -8.25 -18.72 1.79
C SER A 14 -8.56 -17.22 1.90
N LEU A 15 -8.20 -16.41 0.89
CA LEU A 15 -8.52 -14.99 0.78
C LEU A 15 -9.69 -14.71 -0.16
N LYS A 16 -10.47 -15.72 -0.54
CA LYS A 16 -11.59 -15.54 -1.49
C LYS A 16 -12.57 -14.48 -0.99
N GLY A 17 -12.80 -13.47 -1.83
CA GLY A 17 -13.70 -12.34 -1.54
C GLY A 17 -13.07 -11.22 -0.71
N LEU A 18 -11.87 -11.44 -0.17
CA LEU A 18 -11.11 -10.41 0.53
C LEU A 18 -10.32 -9.54 -0.44
N ARG A 19 -10.11 -8.29 -0.03
CA ARG A 19 -9.34 -7.28 -0.73
C ARG A 19 -8.17 -6.85 0.13
N ILE A 20 -6.96 -6.97 -0.40
CA ILE A 20 -5.74 -6.68 0.35
C ILE A 20 -5.08 -5.44 -0.26
N GLY A 21 -4.97 -4.38 0.53
CA GLY A 21 -4.25 -3.17 0.16
C GLY A 21 -2.76 -3.45 0.09
N VAL A 22 -2.11 -3.08 -1.00
CA VAL A 22 -0.65 -3.16 -1.14
C VAL A 22 -0.17 -1.78 -1.51
N SER A 23 0.43 -1.08 -0.55
CA SER A 23 0.89 0.28 -0.76
C SER A 23 2.40 0.35 -0.78
N VAL A 24 2.91 0.87 -1.90
CA VAL A 24 4.32 0.98 -2.17
C VAL A 24 4.66 2.42 -2.56
N GLY A 25 5.77 2.93 -2.02
CA GLY A 25 6.34 4.20 -2.45
C GLY A 25 7.84 4.10 -2.58
N THR A 26 8.42 4.87 -3.49
CA THR A 26 9.88 4.95 -3.68
C THR A 26 10.55 5.31 -2.35
N SER A 27 11.53 4.51 -1.93
CA SER A 27 12.36 4.76 -0.76
C SER A 27 13.68 5.37 -1.21
N ALA A 28 14.05 6.54 -0.67
CA ALA A 28 15.36 7.13 -0.93
C ALA A 28 16.50 6.39 -0.20
N ASP A 29 16.13 5.44 0.67
CA ASP A 29 17.07 4.74 1.53
C ASP A 29 17.56 3.42 0.89
N LEU A 30 17.04 3.01 -0.27
CA LEU A 30 17.42 1.73 -0.92
C LEU A 30 18.94 1.63 -1.13
N ASP A 31 19.55 2.62 -1.79
CA ASP A 31 20.99 2.63 -2.07
C ASP A 31 21.82 2.58 -0.77
N ARG A 32 21.40 3.32 0.25
CA ARG A 32 22.06 3.37 1.57
C ARG A 32 21.96 2.04 2.32
N LEU A 33 20.90 1.28 2.06
CA LEU A 33 20.67 -0.05 2.61
C LEU A 33 21.29 -1.15 1.73
N GLY A 34 21.98 -0.79 0.64
CA GLY A 34 22.60 -1.73 -0.29
C GLY A 34 21.58 -2.50 -1.14
N LEU A 35 20.39 -1.92 -1.36
CA LEU A 35 19.27 -2.54 -2.07
C LEU A 35 19.05 -1.86 -3.42
N ALA A 36 18.72 -2.65 -4.44
CA ALA A 36 18.32 -2.17 -5.75
C ALA A 36 16.79 -2.01 -5.88
N GLU A 37 16.35 -1.08 -6.71
CA GLU A 37 14.92 -0.91 -7.09
C GLU A 37 14.30 -2.22 -7.63
N ALA A 38 15.10 -3.08 -8.27
CA ALA A 38 14.66 -4.39 -8.74
C ALA A 38 14.25 -5.33 -7.59
N GLU A 39 14.96 -5.30 -6.47
CA GLU A 39 14.64 -6.11 -5.28
C GLU A 39 13.36 -5.59 -4.62
N PHE A 40 13.15 -4.27 -4.62
CA PHE A 40 11.91 -3.65 -4.13
C PHE A 40 10.69 -4.02 -4.99
N ARG A 41 10.85 -3.99 -6.33
CA ARG A 41 9.82 -4.47 -7.27
C ARG A 41 9.56 -5.97 -7.13
N SER A 42 10.60 -6.77 -6.88
CA SER A 42 10.46 -8.21 -6.62
C SER A 42 9.56 -8.49 -5.43
N LEU A 43 9.76 -7.78 -4.30
CA LEU A 43 8.88 -7.89 -3.14
C LEU A 43 7.43 -7.52 -3.50
N LEU A 44 7.21 -6.39 -4.15
CA LEU A 44 5.88 -5.96 -4.56
C LEU A 44 5.17 -7.03 -5.40
N GLY A 45 5.88 -7.60 -6.38
CA GLY A 45 5.36 -8.68 -7.22
C GLY A 45 5.02 -9.93 -6.42
N GLU A 46 5.85 -10.30 -5.45
CA GLU A 46 5.63 -11.47 -4.59
C GLU A 46 4.42 -11.31 -3.67
N LEU A 47 4.21 -10.12 -3.08
CA LEU A 47 3.03 -9.82 -2.27
C LEU A 47 1.74 -9.89 -3.09
N VAL A 48 1.75 -9.31 -4.29
CA VAL A 48 0.60 -9.38 -5.21
C VAL A 48 0.33 -10.83 -5.63
N ARG A 49 1.37 -11.59 -5.98
CA ARG A 49 1.25 -13.02 -6.32
C ARG A 49 0.65 -13.82 -5.16
N LEU A 50 1.09 -13.58 -3.92
CA LEU A 50 0.56 -14.22 -2.72
C LEU A 50 -0.96 -13.98 -2.58
N VAL A 51 -1.40 -12.73 -2.70
CA VAL A 51 -2.82 -12.37 -2.55
C VAL A 51 -3.67 -13.07 -3.62
N VAL A 52 -3.22 -13.03 -4.88
CA VAL A 52 -3.92 -13.65 -6.00
C VAL A 52 -3.98 -15.16 -5.89
N ALA A 53 -2.86 -15.81 -5.54
CA ALA A 53 -2.76 -17.26 -5.41
C ALA A 53 -3.65 -17.80 -4.28
N ALA A 54 -3.82 -17.02 -3.22
CA ALA A 54 -4.72 -17.32 -2.13
C ALA A 54 -6.19 -16.93 -2.40
N GLY A 55 -6.52 -16.43 -3.60
CA GLY A 55 -7.92 -16.18 -3.99
C GLY A 55 -8.41 -14.75 -3.81
N GLY A 56 -7.60 -13.85 -3.25
CA GLY A 56 -7.95 -12.48 -2.92
C GLY A 56 -7.70 -11.48 -4.05
N THR A 57 -8.22 -10.27 -3.88
CA THR A 57 -8.05 -9.15 -4.82
C THR A 57 -7.03 -8.15 -4.26
N PRO A 58 -5.89 -7.93 -4.92
CA PRO A 58 -4.99 -6.85 -4.56
C PRO A 58 -5.65 -5.49 -4.86
N VAL A 59 -5.44 -4.51 -3.99
CA VAL A 59 -5.88 -3.12 -4.17
C VAL A 59 -4.66 -2.21 -4.10
N TYR A 60 -4.51 -1.34 -5.10
CA TYR A 60 -3.36 -0.46 -5.25
C TYR A 60 -3.81 0.98 -5.49
N GLY A 61 -3.12 1.93 -4.86
CA GLY A 61 -3.26 3.36 -5.12
C GLY A 61 -2.03 3.88 -5.84
N GLY A 62 -2.11 4.11 -7.15
CA GLY A 62 -0.96 4.60 -7.88
C GLY A 62 -1.24 5.14 -9.27
N SER A 63 -0.26 5.86 -9.80
CA SER A 63 -0.37 6.54 -11.09
C SER A 63 -0.29 5.58 -12.27
N LEU A 64 -0.90 5.93 -13.40
CA LEU A 64 -0.81 5.19 -14.66
C LEU A 64 0.43 5.57 -15.51
N ARG A 65 1.45 6.18 -14.89
CA ARG A 65 2.73 6.49 -15.56
C ARG A 65 3.40 5.23 -16.09
N ARG A 66 4.03 5.34 -17.27
CA ARG A 66 4.66 4.20 -17.98
C ARG A 66 5.82 3.56 -17.22
N ASP A 67 6.56 4.35 -16.44
CA ASP A 67 7.70 3.93 -15.62
C ASP A 67 7.31 3.59 -14.16
N GLY A 68 6.01 3.72 -13.83
CA GLY A 68 5.48 3.47 -12.49
C GLY A 68 5.40 1.99 -12.10
N TYR A 69 4.79 1.73 -10.94
CA TYR A 69 4.53 0.36 -10.48
C TYR A 69 3.28 -0.25 -11.13
N THR A 70 2.32 0.55 -11.61
CA THR A 70 1.07 0.03 -12.18
C THR A 70 1.29 -0.89 -13.40
N PRO A 71 2.09 -0.53 -14.42
CA PRO A 71 2.35 -1.43 -15.54
C PRO A 71 3.02 -2.74 -15.10
N PHE A 72 3.99 -2.65 -14.18
CA PHE A 72 4.65 -3.82 -13.58
C PHE A 72 3.66 -4.73 -12.85
N LEU A 73 2.76 -4.18 -12.03
CA LEU A 73 1.73 -4.95 -11.34
C LEU A 73 0.80 -5.66 -12.31
N ILE A 74 0.40 -5.00 -13.41
CA ILE A 74 -0.45 -5.59 -14.43
C ILE A 74 0.25 -6.74 -15.15
N GLU A 75 1.55 -6.64 -15.41
CA GLU A 75 2.34 -7.76 -15.94
C GLU A 75 2.36 -8.94 -14.97
N ARG A 76 2.52 -8.70 -13.67
CA ARG A 76 2.41 -9.75 -12.64
C ARG A 76 1.02 -10.37 -12.60
N MET A 77 -0.05 -9.56 -12.72
CA MET A 77 -1.42 -10.07 -12.81
C MET A 77 -1.63 -10.94 -14.06
N ARG A 78 -1.01 -10.60 -15.20
CA ARG A 78 -1.06 -11.43 -16.43
C ARG A 78 -0.41 -12.79 -16.25
N GLU A 79 0.66 -12.85 -15.47
CA GLU A 79 1.40 -14.09 -15.22
C GLU A 79 0.69 -15.01 -14.24
N TYR A 80 0.05 -14.47 -13.20
CA TYR A 80 -0.42 -15.26 -12.06
C TYR A 80 -1.94 -15.24 -11.82
N ALA A 81 -2.66 -14.26 -12.36
CA ALA A 81 -4.07 -14.04 -12.03
C ALA A 81 -5.03 -14.42 -13.17
N PRO A 82 -6.13 -15.14 -12.87
CA PRO A 82 -7.21 -15.27 -13.83
C PRO A 82 -7.88 -13.89 -14.06
N PRO A 83 -8.36 -13.58 -15.28
CA PRO A 83 -9.01 -12.29 -15.57
C PRO A 83 -10.22 -11.95 -14.71
N SER A 84 -10.88 -12.96 -14.13
CA SER A 84 -12.00 -12.78 -13.20
C SER A 84 -11.60 -12.23 -11.83
N ARG A 85 -10.30 -12.01 -11.58
CA ARG A 85 -9.75 -11.50 -10.32
C ARG A 85 -8.81 -10.31 -10.60
N PRO A 86 -9.35 -9.19 -11.12
CA PRO A 86 -8.54 -8.05 -11.50
C PRO A 86 -7.96 -7.33 -10.27
N LEU A 87 -6.79 -6.73 -10.44
CA LEU A 87 -6.23 -5.74 -9.51
C LEU A 87 -7.17 -4.54 -9.45
N LEU A 88 -7.58 -4.10 -8.26
CA LEU A 88 -8.30 -2.84 -8.14
C LEU A 88 -7.29 -1.70 -8.05
N ASN A 89 -7.19 -0.89 -9.09
CA ASN A 89 -6.33 0.28 -9.12
C ASN A 89 -7.16 1.56 -8.93
N THR A 90 -6.84 2.32 -7.89
CA THR A 90 -7.52 3.57 -7.55
C THR A 90 -6.65 4.75 -7.98
N LEU A 91 -7.24 5.69 -8.72
CA LEU A 91 -6.52 6.82 -9.30
C LEU A 91 -7.10 8.13 -8.77
N ALA A 92 -6.27 8.88 -8.04
CA ALA A 92 -6.65 10.19 -7.52
C ALA A 92 -7.04 11.16 -8.64
N TRP A 93 -7.92 12.11 -8.30
CA TRP A 93 -8.40 13.11 -9.25
C TRP A 93 -7.26 13.82 -9.98
N THR A 94 -6.29 14.33 -9.24
CA THR A 94 -5.14 15.05 -9.81
C THR A 94 -4.24 14.19 -10.71
N GLU A 95 -4.26 12.87 -10.60
CA GLU A 95 -3.44 12.00 -11.45
C GLU A 95 -4.11 11.73 -12.80
N HIS A 96 -5.43 11.47 -12.84
CA HIS A 96 -6.11 11.22 -14.11
C HIS A 96 -6.35 12.50 -14.93
N ARG A 97 -6.42 13.66 -14.27
CA ARG A 97 -6.50 14.97 -14.93
C ARG A 97 -5.24 15.36 -15.71
N LYS A 98 -4.10 14.68 -15.48
CA LYS A 98 -2.84 14.88 -16.21
C LYS A 98 -2.79 14.17 -17.56
N LEU A 99 -3.72 13.27 -17.84
CA LEU A 99 -3.72 12.42 -19.04
C LEU A 99 -4.90 12.79 -19.95
N PRO A 100 -4.75 12.71 -21.28
CA PRO A 100 -5.86 12.84 -22.22
C PRO A 100 -6.93 11.76 -22.00
N LEU A 101 -8.20 12.04 -22.31
CA LEU A 101 -9.28 11.06 -22.13
C LEU A 101 -9.08 9.82 -23.01
N SER A 102 -8.56 9.99 -24.23
CA SER A 102 -8.18 8.89 -25.12
C SER A 102 -7.12 7.97 -24.52
N GLU A 103 -6.13 8.53 -23.81
CA GLU A 103 -5.11 7.73 -23.13
C GLU A 103 -5.70 6.96 -21.94
N LEU A 104 -6.59 7.58 -21.16
CA LEU A 104 -7.29 6.89 -20.08
C LEU A 104 -8.15 5.74 -20.63
N ALA A 105 -8.84 5.96 -21.75
CA ALA A 105 -9.64 4.94 -22.42
C ALA A 105 -8.78 3.78 -22.95
N ASP A 106 -7.65 4.08 -23.62
CA ASP A 106 -6.68 3.07 -24.06
C ASP A 106 -6.16 2.25 -22.90
N GLN A 107 -5.78 2.89 -21.79
CA GLN A 107 -5.29 2.21 -20.59
C GLN A 107 -6.36 1.30 -19.97
N ARG A 108 -7.62 1.76 -19.86
CA ARG A 108 -8.74 0.91 -19.41
C ARG A 108 -8.93 -0.29 -20.33
N GLN A 109 -8.86 -0.11 -21.65
CA GLN A 109 -9.02 -1.21 -22.60
C GLN A 109 -7.85 -2.20 -22.53
N ARG A 110 -6.61 -1.70 -22.51
CA ARG A 110 -5.39 -2.49 -22.46
C ARG A 110 -5.23 -3.28 -21.16
N PHE A 111 -5.72 -2.73 -20.05
CA PHE A 111 -5.56 -3.31 -18.72
C PHE A 111 -6.80 -4.00 -18.19
N GLY A 112 -7.98 -3.74 -18.75
CA GLY A 112 -9.29 -4.14 -18.19
C GLY A 112 -9.49 -5.63 -17.92
N ARG A 113 -8.71 -6.53 -18.54
CA ARG A 113 -8.72 -7.96 -18.22
C ARG A 113 -8.06 -8.30 -16.88
N TYR A 114 -7.15 -7.46 -16.40
CA TYR A 114 -6.28 -7.75 -15.26
C TYR A 114 -6.28 -6.64 -14.21
N ALA A 115 -6.85 -5.47 -14.53
CA ALA A 115 -7.04 -4.39 -13.60
C ALA A 115 -8.38 -3.68 -13.84
N GLU A 116 -9.09 -3.41 -12.75
CA GLU A 116 -10.19 -2.49 -12.70
C GLU A 116 -9.64 -1.12 -12.28
N ILE A 117 -9.80 -0.10 -13.12
CA ILE A 117 -9.32 1.26 -12.84
C ILE A 117 -10.50 2.10 -12.39
N VAL A 118 -10.44 2.59 -11.16
CA VAL A 118 -11.43 3.49 -10.56
C VAL A 118 -10.86 4.90 -10.50
N PHE A 119 -11.50 5.82 -11.21
CA PHE A 119 -11.19 7.25 -11.17
C PHE A 119 -11.98 7.90 -10.05
N LEU A 120 -11.31 8.69 -9.24
CA LEU A 120 -11.92 9.32 -8.08
C LEU A 120 -12.03 10.84 -8.28
N SER A 121 -13.03 11.44 -7.64
CA SER A 121 -13.16 12.88 -7.45
C SER A 121 -12.15 13.40 -6.42
N VAL A 122 -12.11 14.72 -6.25
CA VAL A 122 -11.28 15.36 -5.20
C VAL A 122 -11.64 14.83 -3.81
N ASP A 123 -12.89 14.43 -3.59
CA ASP A 123 -13.37 14.00 -2.28
C ASP A 123 -13.32 12.46 -2.12
N GLY A 124 -12.84 11.74 -3.13
CA GLY A 124 -12.65 10.28 -3.07
C GLY A 124 -13.88 9.46 -3.49
N GLU A 125 -14.80 10.05 -4.25
CA GLU A 125 -15.95 9.33 -4.79
C GLU A 125 -15.69 8.88 -6.24
N PRO A 126 -16.13 7.67 -6.64
CA PRO A 126 -16.02 7.21 -8.03
C PRO A 126 -16.71 8.16 -9.01
N VAL A 127 -16.01 8.53 -10.08
CA VAL A 127 -16.51 9.44 -11.13
C VAL A 127 -16.14 8.95 -12.52
N ASP A 128 -16.85 9.46 -13.53
CA ASP A 128 -16.38 9.38 -14.90
C ASP A 128 -15.24 10.40 -15.11
N PRO A 129 -14.04 10.00 -15.56
CA PRO A 129 -12.95 10.94 -15.81
C PRO A 129 -13.28 12.00 -16.87
N ALA A 130 -14.28 11.79 -17.73
CA ALA A 130 -14.75 12.76 -18.71
C ALA A 130 -15.61 13.89 -18.11
N GLU A 131 -16.07 13.74 -16.86
CA GLU A 131 -16.91 14.75 -16.21
C GLU A 131 -16.16 16.08 -16.05
N GLY A 132 -16.77 17.17 -16.55
CA GLY A 132 -16.22 18.52 -16.43
C GLY A 132 -14.89 18.75 -17.18
N ARG A 133 -14.61 18.04 -18.29
CA ARG A 133 -13.50 18.34 -19.21
C ARG A 133 -13.75 17.85 -20.63
N GLY A 134 -12.96 18.38 -21.58
CA GLY A 134 -12.77 17.79 -22.90
C GLY A 134 -11.64 16.76 -22.94
N GLU A 135 -11.24 16.40 -24.16
CA GLU A 135 -10.17 15.43 -24.44
C GLU A 135 -8.85 15.80 -23.75
N ASP A 136 -8.44 17.06 -23.85
CA ASP A 136 -7.13 17.53 -23.40
C ASP A 136 -6.93 17.39 -21.89
N PRO A 137 -5.69 17.15 -21.42
CA PRO A 137 -5.34 17.20 -20.02
C PRO A 137 -5.69 18.55 -19.39
N VAL A 138 -6.18 18.51 -18.15
CA VAL A 138 -6.43 19.71 -17.34
C VAL A 138 -5.77 19.50 -15.97
N PRO A 139 -4.43 19.56 -15.88
CA PRO A 139 -3.71 19.31 -14.62
C PRO A 139 -4.12 20.31 -13.53
N GLU A 140 -4.23 19.81 -12.31
CA GLU A 140 -4.45 20.68 -11.15
C GLU A 140 -3.12 21.29 -10.68
N SER A 141 -3.14 22.60 -10.42
CA SER A 141 -2.00 23.37 -9.91
C SER A 141 -2.16 23.81 -8.45
N ASP A 142 -3.39 23.86 -7.93
CA ASP A 142 -3.65 24.22 -6.54
C ASP A 142 -3.17 23.09 -5.60
N PRO A 143 -2.16 23.37 -4.73
CA PRO A 143 -1.65 22.37 -3.80
C PRO A 143 -2.71 21.86 -2.82
N GLU A 144 -3.69 22.68 -2.44
CA GLU A 144 -4.70 22.26 -1.45
C GLU A 144 -5.70 21.28 -2.06
N THR A 145 -6.19 21.56 -3.27
CA THR A 145 -6.99 20.61 -4.04
C THR A 145 -6.23 19.30 -4.30
N ALA A 146 -4.92 19.38 -4.59
CA ALA A 146 -4.09 18.18 -4.74
C ALA A 146 -3.98 17.35 -3.47
N ARG A 147 -3.80 17.99 -2.30
CA ARG A 147 -3.81 17.30 -1.01
C ARG A 147 -5.15 16.63 -0.75
N ARG A 148 -6.25 17.36 -0.94
CA ARG A 148 -7.61 16.85 -0.72
C ARG A 148 -7.90 15.64 -1.62
N ALA A 149 -7.55 15.71 -2.89
CA ALA A 149 -7.67 14.59 -3.85
C ALA A 149 -6.87 13.35 -3.44
N LEU A 150 -5.64 13.52 -2.96
CA LEU A 150 -4.82 12.41 -2.50
C LEU A 150 -5.37 11.79 -1.21
N THR A 151 -5.84 12.60 -0.27
CA THR A 151 -6.52 12.12 0.95
C THR A 151 -7.84 11.41 0.61
N GLY A 152 -8.64 11.97 -0.29
CA GLY A 152 -9.88 11.36 -0.79
C GLY A 152 -9.64 9.97 -1.38
N MET A 153 -8.62 9.85 -2.24
CA MET A 153 -8.22 8.56 -2.80
C MET A 153 -7.81 7.55 -1.74
N ARG A 154 -6.99 7.94 -0.75
CA ARG A 154 -6.55 7.03 0.33
C ARG A 154 -7.71 6.56 1.20
N ARG A 155 -8.64 7.46 1.52
CA ARG A 155 -9.88 7.12 2.25
C ARG A 155 -10.72 6.13 1.45
N TYR A 156 -10.88 6.34 0.14
CA TYR A 156 -11.57 5.36 -0.71
C TYR A 156 -10.87 4.01 -0.65
N LEU A 157 -9.55 3.98 -0.83
CA LEU A 157 -8.75 2.75 -0.80
C LEU A 157 -8.95 1.99 0.52
N MET A 158 -8.87 2.66 1.67
CA MET A 158 -9.11 2.02 2.98
C MET A 158 -10.50 1.39 3.09
N ARG A 159 -11.54 2.02 2.53
CA ARG A 159 -12.90 1.44 2.50
C ARG A 159 -13.02 0.19 1.63
N GLN A 160 -12.07 -0.03 0.71
CA GLN A 160 -12.08 -1.17 -0.19
C GLN A 160 -11.35 -2.39 0.37
N VAL A 161 -10.51 -2.25 1.40
CA VAL A 161 -9.58 -3.30 1.83
C VAL A 161 -9.95 -3.88 3.20
N ASP A 162 -9.59 -5.14 3.40
CA ASP A 162 -9.79 -5.90 4.64
C ASP A 162 -8.48 -6.06 5.44
N ALA A 163 -7.34 -5.76 4.82
CA ALA A 163 -6.01 -5.72 5.43
C ALA A 163 -5.06 -4.89 4.55
N HIS A 164 -3.97 -4.37 5.12
CA HIS A 164 -3.12 -3.40 4.45
C HIS A 164 -1.62 -3.68 4.63
N LEU A 165 -0.90 -3.88 3.52
CA LEU A 165 0.54 -4.08 3.43
C LEU A 165 1.24 -2.77 3.03
N ILE A 166 2.24 -2.34 3.80
CA ILE A 166 2.95 -1.07 3.59
C ILE A 166 4.45 -1.34 3.43
N LEU A 167 5.05 -0.77 2.38
CA LEU A 167 6.48 -0.90 2.09
C LEU A 167 7.11 0.39 1.52
N GLY A 168 8.26 0.77 2.08
CA GLY A 168 9.07 1.91 1.64
C GLY A 168 8.43 3.27 1.91
N GLY A 169 8.33 4.10 0.87
CA GLY A 169 7.71 5.42 0.89
C GLY A 169 8.66 6.58 1.18
N ARG A 170 8.31 7.76 0.65
CA ARG A 170 9.11 8.97 0.78
C ARG A 170 8.91 9.63 2.15
N ARG A 171 10.00 10.12 2.73
CA ARG A 171 10.00 10.92 3.98
C ARG A 171 9.82 12.43 3.73
N GLY A 172 10.24 12.91 2.57
CA GLY A 172 10.14 14.31 2.14
C GLY A 172 9.70 14.46 0.67
N GLY A 173 9.42 15.70 0.26
CA GLY A 173 9.03 16.01 -1.14
C GLY A 173 7.69 15.41 -1.57
N PHE A 174 6.80 15.11 -0.63
CA PHE A 174 5.46 14.59 -0.90
C PHE A 174 4.45 15.74 -1.09
N LEU A 175 3.43 15.48 -1.90
CA LEU A 175 2.40 16.46 -2.27
C LEU A 175 1.21 16.49 -1.29
N GLY A 176 1.00 15.40 -0.53
CA GLY A 176 -0.13 15.23 0.38
C GLY A 176 -0.02 16.05 1.68
N THR A 177 -1.07 15.96 2.50
CA THR A 177 -1.10 16.55 3.86
C THR A 177 -0.08 15.89 4.77
N LEU A 178 0.17 14.59 4.56
CA LEU A 178 1.20 13.78 5.19
C LEU A 178 1.96 12.99 4.10
N PRO A 179 3.13 12.39 4.42
CA PRO A 179 3.69 11.34 3.60
C PRO A 179 2.64 10.27 3.27
N GLY A 180 2.59 9.82 2.03
CA GLY A 180 1.43 9.04 1.57
C GLY A 180 1.18 7.74 2.34
N LEU A 181 2.24 6.97 2.57
CA LEU A 181 2.14 5.72 3.33
C LEU A 181 1.90 5.94 4.82
N LEU A 182 2.32 7.08 5.37
CA LEU A 182 2.01 7.47 6.75
C LEU A 182 0.53 7.78 6.91
N GLU A 183 -0.06 8.49 5.94
CA GLU A 183 -1.50 8.74 5.94
C GLU A 183 -2.30 7.44 5.78
N GLU A 184 -1.88 6.53 4.92
CA GLU A 184 -2.53 5.22 4.74
C GLU A 184 -2.43 4.37 6.00
N ALA A 185 -1.28 4.35 6.68
CA ALA A 185 -1.15 3.67 7.97
C ALA A 185 -2.11 4.24 9.02
N LEU A 186 -2.20 5.57 9.14
CA LEU A 186 -3.14 6.22 10.05
C LEU A 186 -4.58 5.85 9.73
N LEU A 187 -5.00 6.00 8.47
CA LEU A 187 -6.37 5.67 8.06
C LEU A 187 -6.70 4.18 8.26
N ALA A 188 -5.74 3.28 8.05
CA ALA A 188 -5.92 1.86 8.29
C ALA A 188 -6.13 1.55 9.78
N LEU A 189 -5.31 2.14 10.66
CA LEU A 189 -5.45 1.97 12.11
C LEU A 189 -6.73 2.63 12.65
N GLU A 190 -7.10 3.80 12.14
CA GLU A 190 -8.39 4.47 12.46
C GLU A 190 -9.60 3.61 12.05
N ALA A 191 -9.48 2.84 10.97
CA ALA A 191 -10.49 1.91 10.47
C ALA A 191 -10.39 0.50 11.07
N ASP A 192 -9.52 0.29 12.05
CA ASP A 192 -9.29 -0.98 12.73
C ASP A 192 -8.83 -2.13 11.81
N LEU A 193 -8.14 -1.78 10.72
CA LEU A 193 -7.65 -2.73 9.74
C LEU A 193 -6.33 -3.39 10.20
N PRO A 194 -6.14 -4.68 9.90
CA PRO A 194 -4.84 -5.34 9.98
C PRO A 194 -3.76 -4.61 9.16
N VAL A 195 -2.64 -4.22 9.81
CA VAL A 195 -1.53 -3.52 9.14
C VAL A 195 -0.25 -4.35 9.16
N TYR A 196 0.39 -4.51 8.01
CA TYR A 196 1.65 -5.24 7.83
C TYR A 196 2.75 -4.26 7.39
N LEU A 197 3.78 -4.09 8.22
CA LEU A 197 4.86 -3.12 7.99
C LEU A 197 6.14 -3.81 7.51
N ALA A 198 6.39 -3.80 6.21
CA ALA A 198 7.62 -4.32 5.62
C ALA A 198 8.71 -3.22 5.60
N ALA A 199 9.25 -2.92 6.79
CA ALA A 199 10.14 -1.77 7.01
C ALA A 199 11.61 -1.98 6.58
N GLY A 200 12.02 -3.20 6.20
CA GLY A 200 13.42 -3.52 5.88
C GLY A 200 14.02 -2.73 4.70
N TYR A 201 13.16 -2.12 3.88
CA TYR A 201 13.51 -1.27 2.74
C TYR A 201 13.58 0.24 3.10
N GLY A 202 13.47 0.58 4.39
CA GLY A 202 13.55 1.95 4.89
C GLY A 202 12.34 2.80 4.52
N GLY A 203 12.58 4.08 4.25
CA GLY A 203 11.55 5.06 3.94
C GLY A 203 10.65 5.36 5.14
N VAL A 204 9.51 5.98 4.86
CA VAL A 204 8.56 6.35 5.93
C VAL A 204 7.97 5.12 6.63
N THR A 205 7.97 3.94 6.00
CA THR A 205 7.51 2.69 6.63
C THR A 205 8.35 2.31 7.86
N ALA A 206 9.66 2.55 7.83
CA ALA A 206 10.51 2.32 9.01
C ALA A 206 10.23 3.32 10.14
N GLU A 207 9.92 4.58 9.81
CA GLU A 207 9.50 5.58 10.80
C GLU A 207 8.14 5.25 11.40
N ILE A 208 7.19 4.74 10.60
CA ILE A 208 5.89 4.25 11.07
C ILE A 208 6.08 3.09 12.04
N ALA A 209 6.90 2.10 11.69
CA ALA A 209 7.20 0.95 12.56
C ALA A 209 7.80 1.41 13.89
N LYS A 210 8.77 2.33 13.85
CA LYS A 210 9.38 2.92 15.05
C LYS A 210 8.36 3.69 15.90
N ALA A 211 7.51 4.51 15.28
CA ALA A 211 6.49 5.28 15.98
C ALA A 211 5.44 4.39 16.67
N LEU A 212 5.17 3.22 16.11
CA LEU A 212 4.25 2.21 16.66
C LEU A 212 4.92 1.23 17.64
N GLY A 213 6.20 1.45 17.99
CA GLY A 213 6.94 0.59 18.91
C GLY A 213 7.31 -0.78 18.35
N VAL A 214 7.24 -0.99 17.03
CA VAL A 214 7.65 -2.24 16.39
C VAL A 214 9.17 -2.29 16.30
N VAL A 215 9.75 -3.15 17.13
CA VAL A 215 11.20 -3.40 17.15
C VAL A 215 11.62 -4.10 15.84
N GLY A 216 12.87 -3.90 15.39
CA GLY A 216 13.44 -4.64 14.26
C GLY A 216 13.44 -3.89 12.92
N ALA A 217 12.68 -2.80 12.79
CA ALA A 217 12.82 -1.90 11.65
C ALA A 217 14.28 -1.38 11.56
N PRO A 218 14.86 -1.25 10.36
CA PRO A 218 16.21 -0.75 10.20
C PRO A 218 16.30 0.69 10.70
N GLU A 219 17.44 1.04 11.30
CA GLU A 219 17.76 2.46 11.49
C GLU A 219 17.90 3.10 10.11
N VAL A 220 17.05 4.09 9.85
CA VAL A 220 17.12 4.89 8.63
C VAL A 220 18.02 6.09 8.93
N PRO A 221 19.17 6.23 8.24
CA PRO A 221 20.03 7.39 8.43
C PRO A 221 19.27 8.68 8.11
N GLU A 222 19.52 9.71 8.91
CA GLU A 222 19.07 11.05 8.60
C GLU A 222 19.57 11.48 7.20
N PRO A 223 18.85 12.35 6.49
CA PRO A 223 19.36 12.95 5.27
C PRO A 223 20.74 13.58 5.53
N SER A 224 21.67 13.42 4.58
CA SER A 224 23.07 13.90 4.74
C SER A 224 23.15 15.43 4.72
N ASP A 225 22.20 16.03 4.02
CA ASP A 225 21.84 17.42 4.07
C ASP A 225 21.09 17.67 5.38
N ALA A 226 21.66 18.51 6.26
CA ALA A 226 21.10 18.86 7.58
C ALA A 226 19.75 19.61 7.54
N THR A 227 18.96 19.40 6.50
CA THR A 227 17.60 19.86 6.36
C THR A 227 16.74 19.18 7.42
N PRO A 228 16.05 19.96 8.27
CA PRO A 228 15.17 19.38 9.28
C PRO A 228 14.04 18.58 8.61
N PRO A 229 13.53 17.51 9.26
CA PRO A 229 12.39 16.76 8.76
C PRO A 229 11.18 17.68 8.50
N ASP A 230 10.38 17.34 7.49
CA ASP A 230 9.15 18.07 7.19
C ASP A 230 8.21 18.05 8.41
N PRO A 231 7.71 19.20 8.90
CA PRO A 231 6.82 19.22 10.07
C PRO A 231 5.56 18.35 9.92
N ARG A 232 5.10 18.14 8.68
CA ARG A 232 3.96 17.25 8.40
C ARG A 232 4.29 15.78 8.65
N LEU A 233 5.51 15.34 8.35
CA LEU A 233 5.98 14.01 8.71
C LEU A 233 5.95 13.84 10.23
N LEU A 234 6.55 14.78 10.96
CA LEU A 234 6.61 14.74 12.43
C LEU A 234 5.20 14.70 13.05
N ASN A 235 4.29 15.55 12.57
CA ASN A 235 2.90 15.55 13.01
C ASN A 235 2.20 14.20 12.80
N GLY A 236 2.40 13.55 11.64
CA GLY A 236 1.84 12.23 11.38
C GLY A 236 2.41 11.14 12.29
N LEU A 237 3.72 11.20 12.59
CA LEU A 237 4.36 10.26 13.52
C LEU A 237 3.87 10.46 14.96
N ASP A 238 3.64 11.71 15.38
CA ASP A 238 3.06 12.00 16.69
C ASP A 238 1.63 11.45 16.81
N ARG A 239 0.83 11.54 15.74
CA ARG A 239 -0.50 10.91 15.69
C ARG A 239 -0.43 9.40 15.82
N LEU A 240 0.57 8.73 15.24
CA LEU A 240 0.77 7.29 15.44
C LEU A 240 1.14 6.94 16.88
N ARG A 241 1.98 7.75 17.55
CA ARG A 241 2.33 7.54 18.96
C ARG A 241 1.11 7.67 19.88
N GLN A 242 0.17 8.55 19.54
CA GLN A 242 -1.09 8.66 20.29
C GLN A 242 -1.93 7.37 20.24
N PHE A 243 -1.82 6.56 19.17
CA PHE A 243 -2.43 5.22 19.18
C PHE A 243 -1.78 4.35 20.24
N THR A 244 -0.46 4.28 20.31
CA THR A 244 0.25 3.41 21.27
C THR A 244 0.02 3.80 22.72
N ASP A 245 -0.25 5.08 22.99
CA ASP A 245 -0.56 5.60 24.32
C ASP A 245 -2.02 5.32 24.75
N ALA A 246 -2.90 4.96 23.81
CA ALA A 246 -4.30 4.72 24.09
C ALA A 246 -4.53 3.34 24.74
N PRO A 247 -5.33 3.23 25.81
CA PRO A 247 -5.60 1.95 26.49
C PRO A 247 -6.24 0.88 25.59
N ALA A 248 -6.91 1.28 24.51
CA ALA A 248 -7.55 0.39 23.55
C ALA A 248 -6.59 -0.16 22.48
N TRP A 249 -5.31 0.25 22.51
CA TRP A 249 -4.31 -0.23 21.56
C TRP A 249 -3.97 -1.69 21.81
N THR A 250 -4.19 -2.51 20.78
CA THR A 250 -3.92 -3.95 20.81
C THR A 250 -2.89 -4.36 19.75
N GLY A 251 -2.10 -3.40 19.25
CA GLY A 251 -1.11 -3.62 18.19
C GLY A 251 -1.69 -3.55 16.78
N LEU A 252 -0.95 -4.08 15.82
CA LEU A 252 -1.23 -3.99 14.38
C LEU A 252 -2.39 -4.89 13.89
N ARG A 253 -2.99 -5.70 14.78
CA ARG A 253 -4.13 -6.59 14.51
C ARG A 253 -3.96 -7.48 13.27
N ASN A 254 -2.72 -7.89 13.00
CA ASN A 254 -2.34 -8.53 11.75
C ASN A 254 -2.13 -10.05 11.88
N GLY A 255 -2.57 -10.65 12.99
CA GLY A 255 -2.47 -12.09 13.25
C GLY A 255 -1.04 -12.59 13.56
N LEU A 256 -0.05 -11.69 13.61
CA LEU A 256 1.33 -12.01 13.94
C LEU A 256 1.65 -11.72 15.41
N THR A 257 2.57 -12.51 15.99
CA THR A 257 3.13 -12.20 17.31
C THR A 257 4.02 -10.95 17.27
N ALA A 258 4.45 -10.47 18.43
CA ALA A 258 5.41 -9.36 18.50
C ALA A 258 6.74 -9.71 17.82
N GLU A 259 7.25 -10.93 18.02
CA GLU A 259 8.49 -11.42 17.41
C GLU A 259 8.36 -11.58 15.90
N GLU A 260 7.20 -12.05 15.42
CA GLU A 260 6.91 -12.16 13.98
C GLU A 260 6.78 -10.78 13.33
N ASN A 261 6.16 -9.82 14.00
CA ASN A 261 6.13 -8.43 13.56
C ASN A 261 7.53 -7.80 13.53
N GLN A 262 8.37 -8.12 14.51
CA GLN A 262 9.77 -7.69 14.51
C GLN A 262 10.53 -8.25 13.31
N ARG A 263 10.34 -9.53 13.00
CA ARG A 263 10.94 -10.15 11.80
C ARG A 263 10.41 -9.54 10.52
N LEU A 264 9.11 -9.29 10.42
CA LEU A 264 8.48 -8.66 9.25
C LEU A 264 9.06 -7.25 9.02
N ALA A 265 9.19 -6.46 10.09
CA ALA A 265 9.73 -5.11 10.03
C ALA A 265 11.21 -5.08 9.65
N GLY A 266 12.00 -6.06 10.11
CA GLY A 266 13.44 -6.12 9.85
C GLY A 266 13.86 -6.86 8.58
N SER A 267 12.98 -7.68 8.01
CA SER A 267 13.34 -8.53 6.86
C SER A 267 13.49 -7.72 5.57
N ARG A 268 14.48 -8.13 4.77
CA ARG A 268 14.69 -7.69 3.38
C ARG A 268 14.46 -8.83 2.38
N SER A 269 14.03 -10.00 2.86
CA SER A 269 13.79 -11.16 2.03
C SER A 269 12.35 -11.14 1.55
N PRO A 270 12.09 -11.01 0.23
CA PRO A 270 10.72 -11.07 -0.30
C PRO A 270 9.95 -12.31 0.17
N ARG A 271 10.65 -13.46 0.24
CA ARG A 271 10.07 -14.73 0.68
C ARG A 271 9.66 -14.72 2.14
N GLU A 272 10.49 -14.18 3.02
CA GLU A 272 10.16 -14.14 4.46
C GLU A 272 9.02 -13.16 4.74
N ILE A 273 9.04 -11.99 4.10
CA ILE A 273 7.95 -11.01 4.22
C ILE A 273 6.64 -11.62 3.71
N ALA A 274 6.65 -12.30 2.56
CA ALA A 274 5.48 -13.00 2.05
C ALA A 274 5.02 -14.13 2.99
N ASP A 275 5.92 -14.94 3.58
CA ASP A 275 5.56 -15.98 4.53
C ASP A 275 4.88 -15.41 5.79
N LEU A 276 5.43 -14.33 6.34
CA LEU A 276 4.85 -13.66 7.51
C LEU A 276 3.51 -13.00 7.18
N ALA A 277 3.39 -12.31 6.05
CA ALA A 277 2.11 -11.76 5.61
C ALA A 277 1.05 -12.85 5.42
N SER A 278 1.44 -13.96 4.76
CA SER A 278 0.60 -15.16 4.55
C SER A 278 0.09 -15.70 5.88
N ARG A 279 1.00 -15.93 6.82
CA ARG A 279 0.71 -16.48 8.14
C ARG A 279 -0.23 -15.60 8.95
N GLY A 280 0.02 -14.30 8.98
CA GLY A 280 -0.84 -13.35 9.67
C GLY A 280 -2.25 -13.34 9.10
N LEU A 281 -2.38 -13.28 7.78
CA LEU A 281 -3.67 -13.30 7.10
C LEU A 281 -4.42 -14.63 7.33
N ALA A 282 -3.71 -15.76 7.30
CA ALA A 282 -4.29 -17.08 7.56
C ALA A 282 -4.87 -17.18 8.98
N ARG A 283 -4.15 -16.66 9.97
CA ARG A 283 -4.57 -16.70 11.39
C ARG A 283 -5.75 -15.79 11.71
N LEU A 284 -5.89 -14.67 10.99
CA LEU A 284 -7.05 -13.79 11.17
C LEU A 284 -8.36 -14.43 10.71
N GLY A 285 -8.30 -15.36 9.75
CA GLY A 285 -9.50 -16.02 9.23
C GLY A 285 -10.55 -15.05 8.69
N LEU A 286 -10.10 -13.91 8.14
CA LEU A 286 -10.96 -12.82 7.68
C LEU A 286 -12.04 -13.33 6.73
N ARG A 287 -13.26 -12.80 6.86
CA ARG A 287 -14.37 -13.06 5.95
C ARG A 287 -15.06 -11.76 5.63
N ARG A 288 -15.24 -11.48 4.35
CA ARG A 288 -16.06 -10.35 3.92
C ARG A 288 -17.51 -10.76 4.00
N SER A 289 -18.31 -10.06 4.80
CA SER A 289 -19.77 -10.20 4.75
C SER A 289 -20.23 -9.76 3.36
N THR A 290 -20.86 -10.68 2.63
CA THR A 290 -21.46 -10.43 1.31
C THR A 290 -22.67 -9.53 1.42
#